data_AF-A0A2D0I6E2-F1
#
_entry.id   AF-A0A2D0I6E2-F1
#
_cell.length_a   1.000
_cell.length_b   1.000
_cell.length_c   1.000
_cell.angle_alpha   90.00
_cell.angle_beta   90.00
_cell.angle_gamma   90.00
#
_symmetry.space_group_name_H-M   'P 1'
#
loop_
_entity.id
_entity.type
_entity.pdbx_description
1 polymer ?
#
loop_
_entity_poly.entity_id
_entity_poly.type
_entity_poly.pdbx_seq_one_letter_code
_entity_poly.pdbx_strand_id
1 'polypeptide(L)'
;MDNQEEQKPRLKPIIEGAETLSLGISMVVAILIGVAMGLGLKKLTGVAWLLWVGVFIGIAAAFLNVYKAYSKQYKEFEKLAKDPRYNMGKQSDDDDED
;
A
#
# COMPACT_ATOMS: atom_id res chain seq x y z
N MET A 1 15.54 -1.44 -44.52
CA MET A 1 14.33 -1.63 -43.69
C MET A 1 14.73 -1.20 -42.29
N ASP A 2 14.31 -0.01 -41.87
CA ASP A 2 14.67 0.55 -40.57
C ASP A 2 13.92 -0.18 -39.46
N ASN A 3 14.68 -0.83 -38.56
CA ASN A 3 14.17 -1.53 -37.40
C ASN A 3 13.82 -0.48 -36.33
N GLN A 4 12.57 -0.03 -36.33
CA GLN A 4 12.03 0.83 -35.26
C GLN A 4 11.79 -0.04 -34.02
N GLU A 5 12.79 -0.14 -33.15
CA GLU A 5 12.58 -0.67 -31.80
C GLU A 5 11.69 0.32 -31.03
N GLU A 6 10.40 -0.01 -30.92
CA GLU A 6 9.47 0.66 -30.02
C GLU A 6 10.02 0.59 -28.60
N GLN A 7 10.64 1.67 -28.13
CA GLN A 7 11.01 1.85 -26.73
C GLN A 7 9.73 1.95 -25.90
N LYS A 8 9.20 0.78 -25.50
CA LYS A 8 8.07 0.66 -24.61
C LYS A 8 8.41 1.41 -23.32
N PRO A 9 7.71 2.52 -23.00
CA PRO A 9 8.11 3.35 -21.87
C PRO A 9 7.99 2.51 -20.59
N ARG A 10 9.08 2.43 -19.81
CA ARG A 10 9.14 1.73 -18.52
C ARG A 10 8.37 2.53 -17.47
N LEU A 11 7.06 2.64 -17.65
CA LEU A 11 6.15 3.38 -16.76
C LEU A 11 5.88 2.60 -15.48
N LYS A 12 5.88 1.26 -15.56
CA LYS A 12 5.55 0.36 -14.43
C LYS A 12 6.37 0.65 -13.14
N PRO A 13 7.71 0.74 -13.18
CA PRO A 13 8.51 0.95 -11.96
C PRO A 13 8.28 2.34 -11.34
N ILE A 14 8.00 3.35 -12.16
CA ILE A 14 7.74 4.72 -11.70
C ILE A 14 6.39 4.79 -10.98
N ILE A 15 5.38 4.09 -11.50
CA ILE A 15 4.05 4.00 -10.90
C ILE A 15 4.12 3.27 -9.56
N GLU A 16 4.82 2.13 -9.49
CA GLU A 16 5.01 1.35 -8.26
C GLU A 16 5.74 2.15 -7.15
N GLY A 17 6.78 2.91 -7.53
CA GLY A 17 7.49 3.81 -6.63
C GLY A 17 6.60 4.95 -6.10
N ALA A 18 5.76 5.51 -6.95
CA ALA A 18 4.82 6.57 -6.58
C ALA A 18 3.73 6.08 -5.60
N GLU A 19 3.23 4.85 -5.77
CA GLU A 19 2.24 4.25 -4.88
C GLU A 19 2.80 4.03 -3.47
N THR A 20 4.03 3.52 -3.36
CA THR A 20 4.70 3.30 -2.06
C THR A 20 5.00 4.62 -1.36
N LEU A 21 5.48 5.62 -2.10
CA LEU A 21 5.73 6.96 -1.57
C LEU A 21 4.42 7.64 -1.10
N SER A 22 3.34 7.50 -1.89
CA SER A 22 2.01 8.02 -1.54
C SER A 22 1.48 7.41 -0.25
N LEU A 23 1.68 6.10 -0.05
CA LEU A 23 1.34 5.39 1.19
C LEU A 23 2.15 5.89 2.41
N GLY A 24 3.44 6.15 2.25
CA GLY A 24 4.27 6.71 3.32
C GLY A 24 3.78 8.11 3.73
N ILE A 25 3.45 8.95 2.75
CA ILE A 25 2.95 10.31 2.98
C ILE A 25 1.60 10.27 3.70
N SER A 26 0.66 9.39 3.30
CA SER A 26 -0.65 9.29 3.96
C SER A 26 -0.53 8.94 5.44
N MET A 27 0.45 8.08 5.77
CA MET A 27 0.74 7.65 7.13
C MET A 27 1.22 8.82 8.01
N VAL A 28 2.14 9.64 7.49
CA VAL A 28 2.62 10.85 8.18
C VAL A 28 1.49 11.86 8.37
N VAL A 29 0.68 12.10 7.34
CA VAL A 29 -0.46 13.02 7.42
C VAL A 29 -1.46 12.58 8.49
N ALA A 30 -1.79 11.29 8.56
CA ALA A 30 -2.70 10.76 9.58
C ALA A 30 -2.19 10.99 11.01
N ILE A 31 -0.90 10.76 11.25
CA ILE A 31 -0.27 10.99 12.55
C ILE A 31 -0.28 12.49 12.89
N LEU A 32 0.06 13.37 11.94
CA LEU A 32 0.04 14.82 12.14
C LEU A 32 -1.36 15.34 12.50
N ILE A 33 -2.41 14.81 11.86
CA ILE A 33 -3.80 15.14 12.19
C ILE A 33 -4.12 14.68 13.63
N GLY A 34 -3.72 13.46 14.01
CA GLY A 34 -3.87 12.97 15.38
C GLY A 34 -3.19 13.86 16.42
N VAL A 35 -1.95 14.27 16.15
CA VAL A 35 -1.17 15.19 16.99
C VAL A 35 -1.85 16.57 17.06
N ALA A 36 -2.29 17.13 15.93
CA ALA A 36 -2.96 18.42 15.88
C ALA A 36 -4.27 18.41 16.70
N MET A 37 -5.06 17.33 16.60
CA MET A 37 -6.23 17.13 17.44
C MET A 37 -5.85 17.04 18.92
N GLY A 38 -4.83 16.26 19.26
CA GLY A 38 -4.33 16.13 20.63
C GLY A 38 -3.86 17.46 21.24
N LEU A 39 -3.19 18.29 20.43
CA LEU A 39 -2.79 19.65 20.82
C LEU A 39 -4.00 20.57 21.01
N GLY A 40 -5.00 20.49 20.13
CA GLY A 40 -6.26 21.23 20.26
C GLY A 40 -6.99 20.87 21.55
N LEU A 41 -7.16 19.58 21.82
CA LEU A 41 -7.76 19.05 23.05
C LEU A 41 -6.98 19.49 24.31
N LYS A 42 -5.66 19.40 24.28
CA LYS A 42 -4.79 19.89 25.37
C LYS A 42 -5.00 21.38 25.61
N LYS A 43 -5.10 22.21 24.56
CA LYS A 43 -5.28 23.65 24.68
C LYS A 43 -6.65 24.02 25.27
N LEU A 44 -7.70 23.26 24.95
CA LEU A 44 -9.06 23.52 25.43
C LEU A 44 -9.28 23.05 26.87
N THR A 45 -8.71 21.90 27.25
CA THR A 45 -8.94 21.27 28.55
C THR A 45 -7.86 21.58 29.59
N GLY A 46 -6.68 22.04 29.16
CA GLY A 46 -5.50 22.20 30.02
C GLY A 46 -4.83 20.87 30.42
N VAL A 47 -5.37 19.74 29.98
CA VAL A 47 -4.92 18.42 30.42
C VAL A 47 -3.85 17.87 29.47
N ALA A 48 -2.62 17.77 29.98
CA ALA A 48 -1.46 17.41 29.16
C ALA A 48 -1.51 15.99 28.58
N TRP A 49 -2.14 15.03 29.27
CA TRP A 49 -2.16 13.63 28.83
C TRP A 49 -3.05 13.38 27.61
N LEU A 50 -3.99 14.28 27.29
CA LEU A 50 -4.86 14.18 26.10
C LEU A 50 -4.09 14.28 24.78
N LEU A 51 -2.88 14.85 24.79
CA LEU A 51 -2.01 14.84 23.62
C LEU A 51 -1.73 13.39 23.17
N TRP A 52 -1.48 12.50 24.11
CA TRP A 52 -1.18 11.09 23.83
C TRP A 52 -2.38 10.33 23.27
N VAL A 53 -3.60 10.72 23.65
CA VAL A 53 -4.82 10.17 23.05
C VAL A 53 -4.89 10.51 21.56
N GLY A 54 -4.62 11.78 21.20
CA GLY A 54 -4.55 12.20 19.80
C GLY A 54 -3.46 11.47 19.00
N VAL A 55 -2.27 11.34 19.58
CA VAL A 55 -1.16 10.56 18.99
C VAL A 55 -1.57 9.11 18.76
N PHE A 56 -2.16 8.46 19.76
CA PHE A 56 -2.59 7.06 19.66
C PHE A 56 -3.63 6.87 18.55
N ILE A 57 -4.62 7.76 18.47
CA ILE A 57 -5.62 7.75 17.39
C ILE A 57 -4.96 7.95 16.02
N GLY A 58 -4.01 8.88 15.91
CA GLY A 58 -3.26 9.12 14.67
C GLY A 58 -2.48 7.88 14.21
N ILE A 59 -1.79 7.21 15.13
CA ILE A 59 -1.05 5.96 14.86
C ILE A 59 -2.02 4.84 14.46
N ALA A 60 -3.12 4.65 15.19
CA ALA A 60 -4.12 3.64 14.86
C ALA A 60 -4.74 3.88 13.47
N ALA A 61 -5.04 5.14 13.12
CA ALA A 61 -5.56 5.50 11.81
C ALA A 61 -4.53 5.24 10.68
N ALA A 62 -3.26 5.55 10.92
CA ALA A 62 -2.16 5.24 10.00
C ALA A 62 -2.07 3.73 9.72
N PHE A 63 -2.05 2.90 10.77
CA PHE A 63 -2.04 1.43 10.60
C PHE A 63 -3.27 0.92 9.85
N LEU A 64 -4.46 1.41 10.20
CA LEU A 64 -5.71 1.00 9.54
C LEU A 64 -5.70 1.36 8.05
N ASN A 65 -5.17 2.54 7.69
CA ASN A 65 -5.03 2.98 6.30
C ASN A 65 -4.06 2.08 5.51
N VAL A 66 -2.88 1.82 6.07
CA VAL A 66 -1.86 0.96 5.45
C VAL A 66 -2.39 -0.46 5.27
N TYR A 67 -3.01 -1.06 6.30
CA TYR A 67 -3.59 -2.40 6.21
C TYR A 67 -4.64 -2.49 5.11
N LYS A 68 -5.52 -1.48 4.98
CA LYS A 68 -6.54 -1.45 3.93
C LYS A 68 -5.90 -1.40 2.54
N ALA A 69 -4.89 -0.56 2.33
CA ALA A 69 -4.19 -0.46 1.07
C ALA A 69 -3.43 -1.76 0.71
N TYR A 70 -2.71 -2.33 1.69
CA TYR A 70 -1.99 -3.58 1.52
C TYR A 70 -2.92 -4.76 1.22
N SER A 71 -4.03 -4.89 1.95
CA SER A 71 -5.02 -5.96 1.72
C SER A 71 -5.63 -5.91 0.32
N LYS A 72 -5.77 -4.71 -0.26
CA LYS A 72 -6.27 -4.52 -1.62
C LYS A 72 -5.25 -4.99 -2.65
N GLN A 73 -3.98 -4.59 -2.50
CA GLN A 73 -2.89 -5.05 -3.34
C GLN A 73 -2.74 -6.58 -3.25
N TYR A 74 -2.74 -7.15 -2.05
CA TYR A 74 -2.64 -8.60 -1.84
C TYR A 74 -3.73 -9.39 -2.58
N LYS A 75 -4.99 -8.93 -2.53
CA LYS A 75 -6.09 -9.57 -3.27
C LYS A 75 -5.94 -9.45 -4.79
N GLU A 76 -5.35 -8.37 -5.29
CA GLU A 76 -5.04 -8.23 -6.72
C GLU A 76 -3.92 -9.20 -7.12
N PHE A 77 -2.86 -9.33 -6.31
CA PHE A 77 -1.82 -10.33 -6.51
C PHE A 77 -2.36 -11.76 -6.48
N GLU A 78 -3.24 -12.10 -5.54
CA GLU A 78 -3.84 -13.45 -5.46
C GLU A 78 -4.69 -13.75 -6.71
N LYS A 79 -5.44 -12.77 -7.21
CA LYS A 79 -6.20 -12.92 -8.47
C LYS A 79 -5.28 -13.10 -9.68
N LEU A 80 -4.18 -12.35 -9.75
CA LEU A 80 -3.17 -12.50 -10.79
C LEU A 80 -2.48 -13.87 -10.71
N ALA A 81 -2.17 -14.35 -9.51
CA ALA A 81 -1.56 -15.67 -9.30
C ALA A 81 -2.49 -16.82 -9.67
N LYS A 82 -3.81 -16.63 -9.60
CA LYS A 82 -4.83 -17.63 -9.94
C LYS A 82 -5.26 -17.57 -11.42
N ASP A 83 -4.74 -16.62 -12.20
CA ASP A 83 -5.06 -16.50 -13.63
C ASP A 83 -4.32 -17.61 -14.42
N PRO A 84 -5.06 -18.51 -15.11
CA PRO A 84 -4.48 -19.60 -15.90
C PRO A 84 -3.51 -19.11 -16.99
N ARG A 85 -3.63 -17.85 -17.46
CA ARG A 85 -2.73 -17.27 -18.47
C ARG A 85 -1.32 -16.98 -17.94
N TYR A 86 -1.14 -16.94 -16.63
CA TYR A 86 0.16 -16.73 -15.94
C TYR A 86 0.59 -17.98 -15.15
N ASN A 87 -0.21 -19.04 -15.16
CA ASN A 87 0.05 -20.32 -14.53
C ASN A 87 0.92 -21.20 -15.44
N MET A 88 2.09 -20.69 -15.85
CA MET A 88 3.01 -21.34 -16.81
C MET A 88 3.81 -22.53 -16.22
N GLY A 89 3.43 -23.04 -15.04
CA GLY A 89 4.21 -24.03 -14.29
C GLY A 89 3.43 -25.24 -13.77
N LYS A 90 2.26 -25.55 -14.33
CA LYS A 90 1.47 -26.74 -13.96
C LYS A 90 1.04 -27.56 -15.17
N GLN A 91 1.92 -27.67 -16.16
CA GLN A 91 1.70 -28.54 -17.32
C GLN A 91 2.97 -29.32 -17.68
N SER A 92 3.60 -29.88 -16.65
CA SER A 92 4.60 -30.94 -16.74
C SER A 92 4.41 -31.74 -15.46
N ASP A 93 3.83 -32.94 -15.55
CA ASP A 93 3.91 -34.04 -14.55
C ASP A 93 2.78 -35.09 -14.71
N ASP A 94 1.98 -35.09 -15.80
CA ASP A 94 0.92 -36.11 -16.02
C ASP A 94 1.00 -36.79 -17.42
N ASP A 95 2.18 -36.93 -18.03
CA ASP A 95 2.39 -37.70 -19.28
C ASP A 95 3.57 -38.70 -19.17
N ASP A 96 3.71 -39.35 -18.01
CA ASP A 96 4.60 -40.51 -17.80
C ASP A 96 3.79 -41.72 -17.25
N GLU A 97 2.67 -42.07 -17.89
CA GLU A 97 2.03 -43.39 -17.74
C GLU A 97 1.61 -43.91 -19.13
N ASP A 98 2.53 -44.60 -19.83
CA ASP A 98 2.35 -45.86 -20.60
C ASP A 98 3.57 -46.21 -21.48
#